data_AF-A0A537BJY7-F1
#
_entry.id   AF-A0A537BJY7-F1
#
_cell.length_a   1.000
_cell.length_b   1.000
_cell.length_c   1.000
_cell.angle_alpha   90.00
_cell.angle_beta   90.00
_cell.angle_gamma   90.00
#
_symmetry.space_group_name_H-M   'P 1'
#
loop_
_entity.id
_entity.type
_entity.pdbx_description
1 polymer ?
#
loop_
_entity_poly.entity_id
_entity_poly.type
_entity_poly.pdbx_seq_one_letter_code
_entity_poly.pdbx_strand_id
1 'polypeptide(L)' 'QACANCTFYQGKPTDAWGSCAIFANKQVAAKGWCSAYVKKA' A
#
# COMPACT_ATOMS: atom_id res chain seq x y z
N GLN A 1 7.81 3.77 -6.65
CA GLN A 1 6.39 3.44 -6.52
C GLN A 1 6.31 2.38 -5.43
N ALA A 2 5.80 2.68 -4.25
CA ALA A 2 5.76 1.74 -3.14
C ALA A 2 4.36 1.75 -2.52
N CYS A 3 3.92 0.66 -1.91
CA CYS A 3 2.63 0.63 -1.22
C CYS A 3 2.55 1.77 -0.19
N ALA A 4 3.61 2.06 0.57
CA ALA A 4 3.65 3.13 1.57
C ALA A 4 3.22 4.52 1.02
N ASN A 5 3.54 4.82 -0.23
CA ASN A 5 3.19 6.08 -0.90
C ASN A 5 2.08 5.94 -1.95
N CYS A 6 1.31 4.86 -1.90
CA CYS A 6 0.19 4.56 -2.79
C CYS A 6 -1.15 5.00 -2.18
N THR A 7 -2.02 5.66 -2.94
CA THR A 7 -3.35 6.16 -2.50
C THR A 7 -4.20 5.07 -1.84
N PHE A 8 -4.08 3.83 -2.27
CA PHE A 8 -4.87 2.71 -1.74
C PHE A 8 -4.32 2.07 -0.46
N TYR A 9 -3.11 2.44 -0.04
CA TYR A 9 -2.48 1.90 1.17
C TYR A 9 -2.98 2.61 2.41
N GLN A 10 -3.56 1.81 3.31
CA GLN A 10 -4.25 2.25 4.53
C GLN A 10 -3.43 2.02 5.80
N GLY A 11 -2.24 1.41 5.71
CA GLY A 11 -1.28 1.32 6.81
C GLY A 11 -0.54 2.64 7.05
N LYS A 12 0.20 2.73 8.15
CA LYS A 12 1.07 3.89 8.42
C LYS A 12 2.34 3.79 7.56
N PRO A 13 2.97 4.92 7.19
CA PRO A 13 4.20 4.91 6.40
C PRO A 13 5.37 4.15 7.05
N THR A 14 5.37 4.04 8.39
CA THR A 14 6.39 3.35 9.17
C THR A 14 6.13 1.85 9.31
N ASP A 15 4.92 1.38 9.01
CA ASP A 15 4.58 -0.02 9.16
C ASP A 15 5.26 -0.84 8.06
N ALA A 16 5.77 -2.03 8.40
CA ALA A 16 6.33 -2.93 7.38
C ALA A 16 5.25 -3.52 6.46
N TRP A 17 4.02 -3.64 6.97
CA TRP A 17 2.85 -4.22 6.30
C TRP A 17 1.60 -3.40 6.63
N GLY A 18 0.70 -3.25 5.67
CA GLY A 18 -0.57 -2.55 5.89
C GLY A 18 -1.66 -3.04 4.95
N SER A 19 -2.92 -2.71 5.24
CA SER A 19 -4.03 -3.05 4.35
C SER A 19 -3.97 -2.21 3.07
N CYS A 20 -4.49 -2.78 1.98
CA CYS A 20 -4.68 -2.11 0.70
C CYS A 20 -6.14 -2.27 0.27
N ALA A 21 -6.81 -1.19 -0.12
CA ALA A 21 -8.23 -1.21 -0.49
C ALA A 21 -8.54 -2.15 -1.69
N ILE A 22 -7.55 -2.38 -2.57
CA ILE A 22 -7.69 -3.30 -3.72
C ILE A 22 -7.59 -4.77 -3.28
N PHE A 23 -6.80 -5.05 -2.24
CA PHE A 23 -6.58 -6.41 -1.74
C PHE A 23 -7.30 -6.58 -0.40
N ALA A 24 -8.63 -6.63 -0.45
CA ALA A 24 -9.47 -6.81 0.73
C ALA A 24 -9.03 -8.04 1.55
N ASN A 25 -9.02 -7.91 2.87
CA ASN A 25 -8.63 -8.96 3.82
C ASN A 25 -7.19 -9.51 3.61
N LYS A 26 -6.30 -8.72 2.99
CA LYS A 26 -4.87 -9.03 2.85
C LYS A 26 -4.03 -7.81 3.28
N GLN A 27 -2.85 -8.09 3.82
CA GLN A 27 -1.83 -7.09 4.05
C GLN A 27 -0.84 -7.09 2.89
N VAL A 28 -0.35 -5.91 2.53
CA VAL A 28 0.71 -5.70 1.53
C VAL A 28 1.93 -5.09 2.21
N ALA A 29 3.12 -5.46 1.75
CA ALA A 29 4.36 -4.91 2.26
C ALA A 29 4.44 -3.42 1.88
N ALA A 30 4.78 -2.56 2.83
CA ALA A 30 4.90 -1.12 2.60
C ALA A 30 5.94 -0.77 1.53
N LYS A 31 7.01 -1.56 1.44
CA LYS A 31 8.05 -1.44 0.40
C LYS A 31 7.72 -2.20 -0.90
N GLY A 32 6.59 -2.92 -0.94
CA GLY A 32 6.12 -3.64 -2.11
C GLY A 32 5.50 -2.72 -3.15
N TRP A 33 5.10 -3.30 -4.28
CA TRP A 33 4.48 -2.59 -5.39
C TRP A 33 3.51 -3.51 -6.15
N CYS A 34 2.52 -2.92 -6.83
CA CYS A 34 1.65 -3.64 -7.76
C CYS A 34 1.29 -2.74 -8.97
N SER A 35 0.81 -3.36 -10.06
CA SER A 35 0.44 -2.66 -11.29
C SER A 35 -0.67 -1.61 -11.13
N ALA A 36 -1.52 -1.74 -10.09
CA ALA A 36 -2.57 -0.78 -9.77
C ALA A 36 -2.08 0.41 -8.91
N TYR A 37 -0.76 0.61 -8.78
CA TYR A 37 -0.19 1.70 -8.00
C TYR A 37 -0.66 3.08 -8.50
N VAL A 38 -1.13 3.90 -7.56
CA VAL A 38 -1.44 5.32 -7.77
C VAL A 38 -0.72 6.10 -6.69
N LYS A 39 0.13 7.06 -7.09
CA LYS A 39 0.88 7.89 -6.14
C LYS A 39 -0.10 8.72 -5.29
N LYS A 40 0.10 8.77 -3.98
CA LYS A 40 -0.59 9.75 -3.11
C LYS A 40 -0.31 11.15 -3.64
N ALA A 41 -1.35 11.98 -3.72
CA ALA A 41 -1.21 13.40 -3.99
C ALA A 41 -0.36 14.08 -2.90
#